data_AF-A0A345ZSH0-F1
#
_entry.id   AF-A0A345ZSH0-F1
#
_cell.length_a   1.000
_cell.length_b   1.000
_cell.length_c   1.000
_cell.angle_alpha   90.00
_cell.angle_beta   90.00
_cell.angle_gamma   90.00
#
_symmetry.space_group_name_H-M   'P 1'
#
loop_
_entity.id
_entity.type
_entity.pdbx_description
1 polymer ?
#
loop_
_entity_poly.entity_id
_entity_poly.type
_entity_poly.pdbx_seq_one_letter_code
_entity_poly.pdbx_strand_id
1 'polypeptide(L)'
;MPRGLDHIVHAVRDLDAAAALYRSLGFTVGARNKHPWGTHNHIVQTPGFFIELVTFAEPDKLGDDGFSKLFAAHNRDFIARGDGLSLLILESADAAADEAAFRKAGIAGSPAMRFEREGKRPDGTTVKVGFSLAFADDQAAPDIHFATCQQHFPENFWNPAFQQHANGVKAVAGVVAVARDQDVHRRFFEDFTGAPATSIDGGFSIVTPRGVVDVLTAAAFLHRFGVKAPEMRGGLWLAALRFFVADAAPLQALPELAGLGGLYAGNPAVVGAEDAMGAVLVFEPG
;
A
#
# COMPACT_ATOMS: atom_id res chain seq x y z
N MET A 1 -1.28 19.04 9.09
CA MET A 1 -1.09 18.08 10.21
C MET A 1 -0.47 16.83 9.62
N PRO A 2 0.39 16.11 10.37
CA PRO A 2 0.92 14.83 9.92
C PRO A 2 -0.20 13.82 9.66
N ARG A 3 -0.04 12.98 8.64
CA ARG A 3 -1.00 11.94 8.22
C ARG A 3 -0.34 10.57 8.34
N GLY A 4 -0.93 9.65 9.09
CA GLY A 4 -0.45 8.27 9.20
C GLY A 4 -0.67 7.46 7.93
N LEU A 5 0.03 6.34 7.79
CA LEU A 5 -0.28 5.36 6.73
C LEU A 5 -1.70 4.81 6.92
N ASP A 6 -2.53 4.81 5.86
CA ASP A 6 -3.88 4.21 5.86
C ASP A 6 -3.90 2.89 5.10
N HIS A 7 -3.41 2.87 3.86
CA HIS A 7 -3.21 1.63 3.13
C HIS A 7 -2.22 1.76 1.98
N ILE A 8 -1.87 0.61 1.42
CA ILE A 8 -1.13 0.51 0.17
C ILE A 8 -1.88 -0.42 -0.78
N VAL A 9 -1.86 -0.08 -2.06
CA VAL A 9 -2.46 -0.89 -3.11
C VAL A 9 -1.37 -1.77 -3.72
N HIS A 10 -1.60 -3.08 -3.69
CA HIS A 10 -0.78 -4.07 -4.36
C HIS A 10 -1.54 -4.54 -5.61
N ALA A 11 -1.18 -3.98 -6.75
CA ALA A 11 -1.79 -4.27 -8.03
C ALA A 11 -1.21 -5.57 -8.62
N VAL A 12 -2.10 -6.51 -8.95
CA VAL A 12 -1.73 -7.86 -9.36
C VAL A 12 -2.57 -8.33 -10.56
N ARG A 13 -1.94 -9.07 -11.47
CA ARG A 13 -2.60 -9.71 -12.62
C ARG A 13 -3.59 -10.79 -12.19
N ASP A 14 -3.22 -11.58 -11.19
CA ASP A 14 -4.05 -12.66 -10.65
C ASP A 14 -4.34 -12.42 -9.17
N LEU A 15 -5.56 -11.96 -8.90
CA LEU A 15 -6.01 -11.65 -7.54
C LEU A 15 -6.17 -12.91 -6.66
N ASP A 16 -6.55 -14.03 -7.26
CA ASP A 16 -6.77 -15.27 -6.50
C ASP A 16 -5.42 -15.89 -6.11
N ALA A 17 -4.42 -15.82 -7.01
CA ALA A 17 -3.04 -16.17 -6.69
C ALA A 17 -2.44 -15.26 -5.61
N ALA A 18 -2.68 -13.95 -5.67
CA ALA A 18 -2.22 -13.02 -4.64
C ALA A 18 -2.85 -13.33 -3.28
N ALA A 19 -4.15 -13.62 -3.24
CA ALA A 19 -4.83 -14.02 -2.02
C ALA A 19 -4.28 -15.35 -1.47
N ALA A 20 -3.95 -16.31 -2.33
CA ALA A 20 -3.33 -17.57 -1.93
C ALA A 20 -1.93 -17.35 -1.33
N LEU A 21 -1.11 -16.52 -1.98
CA LEU A 21 0.22 -16.15 -1.49
C LEU A 21 0.15 -15.47 -0.11
N TYR A 22 -0.70 -14.46 0.06
CA TYR A 22 -0.81 -13.79 1.37
C TYR A 22 -1.31 -14.75 2.46
N ARG A 23 -2.20 -15.70 2.14
CA ARG A 23 -2.62 -16.75 3.07
C ARG A 23 -1.48 -17.72 3.43
N SER A 24 -0.66 -18.14 2.47
CA SER A 24 0.50 -19.01 2.74
C SER A 24 1.57 -18.28 3.57
N LEU A 25 1.68 -16.96 3.41
CA LEU A 25 2.46 -16.07 4.28
C LEU A 25 1.84 -15.88 5.67
N GLY A 26 0.72 -16.53 5.99
CA GLY A 26 0.08 -16.49 7.29
C GLY A 26 -0.79 -15.25 7.55
N PHE A 27 -1.10 -14.44 6.53
CA PHE A 27 -2.06 -13.35 6.67
C PHE A 27 -3.50 -13.85 6.60
N THR A 28 -4.37 -13.15 7.32
CA THR A 28 -5.81 -13.31 7.19
C THR A 28 -6.28 -12.42 6.05
N VAL A 29 -6.73 -13.05 4.96
CA VAL A 29 -7.18 -12.38 3.75
C VAL A 29 -8.71 -12.38 3.69
N GLY A 30 -9.32 -11.19 3.64
CA GLY A 30 -10.77 -11.01 3.62
C GLY A 30 -11.46 -11.55 2.36
N ALA A 31 -12.78 -11.43 2.32
CA ALA A 31 -13.57 -11.80 1.14
C ALA A 31 -13.23 -10.93 -0.09
N ARG A 32 -13.56 -11.45 -1.28
CA ARG A 32 -13.38 -10.71 -2.53
C ARG A 32 -14.43 -9.61 -2.63
N ASN A 33 -14.02 -8.37 -2.86
CA ASN A 33 -14.94 -7.26 -3.13
C ASN A 33 -14.89 -6.86 -4.60
N LYS A 34 -15.94 -6.15 -5.05
CA LYS A 34 -16.06 -5.62 -6.40
C LYS A 34 -16.38 -4.14 -6.33
N HIS A 35 -15.62 -3.34 -7.06
CA HIS A 35 -15.89 -1.92 -7.21
C HIS A 35 -16.78 -1.65 -8.43
N PRO A 36 -17.59 -0.58 -8.39
CA PRO A 36 -18.46 -0.25 -9.52
C PRO A 36 -17.70 0.16 -10.79
N TRP A 37 -16.42 0.51 -10.68
CA TRP A 37 -15.49 0.83 -11.79
C TRP A 37 -14.66 -0.38 -12.28
N GLY A 38 -15.04 -1.60 -11.87
CA GLY A 38 -14.54 -2.84 -12.47
C GLY A 38 -13.25 -3.42 -11.90
N THR A 39 -12.68 -2.85 -10.83
CA THR A 39 -11.63 -3.54 -10.07
C THR A 39 -12.23 -4.49 -9.02
N HIS A 40 -11.55 -5.61 -8.79
CA HIS A 40 -11.83 -6.50 -7.67
C HIS A 40 -10.68 -6.40 -6.66
N ASN A 41 -10.97 -6.58 -5.37
CA ASN A 41 -9.91 -6.60 -4.36
C ASN A 41 -10.10 -7.69 -3.30
N HIS A 42 -9.01 -7.96 -2.58
CA HIS A 42 -9.00 -8.52 -1.24
C HIS A 42 -8.34 -7.55 -0.29
N ILE A 43 -8.79 -7.53 0.96
CA ILE A 43 -8.22 -6.69 2.01
C ILE A 43 -7.50 -7.56 3.05
N VAL A 44 -6.28 -7.17 3.41
CA VAL A 44 -5.53 -7.70 4.56
C VAL A 44 -5.39 -6.58 5.58
N GLN A 45 -6.06 -6.70 6.73
CA GLN A 45 -6.10 -5.64 7.74
C GLN A 45 -5.07 -5.85 8.83
N THR A 46 -4.44 -4.77 9.27
CA THR A 46 -3.78 -4.63 10.57
C THR A 46 -4.47 -3.49 11.33
N PRO A 47 -4.20 -3.27 12.63
CA PRO A 47 -4.75 -2.14 13.37
C PRO A 47 -4.47 -0.77 12.72
N GLY A 48 -5.48 -0.24 12.03
CA GLY A 48 -5.47 1.06 11.37
C GLY A 48 -4.65 1.16 10.08
N PHE A 49 -4.15 0.04 9.54
CA PHE A 49 -3.56 0.00 8.20
C PHE A 49 -4.04 -1.25 7.45
N PHE A 50 -4.24 -1.18 6.14
CA PHE A 50 -4.54 -2.38 5.35
C PHE A 50 -3.75 -2.45 4.03
N ILE A 51 -3.70 -3.65 3.47
CA ILE A 51 -3.20 -3.89 2.11
C ILE A 51 -4.42 -4.16 1.25
N GLU A 52 -4.52 -3.42 0.15
CA GLU A 52 -5.52 -3.67 -0.88
C GLU A 52 -4.87 -4.44 -2.03
N LEU A 53 -5.07 -5.76 -2.05
CA LEU A 53 -4.71 -6.59 -3.20
C LEU A 53 -5.73 -6.33 -4.29
N VAL A 54 -5.34 -5.77 -5.44
CA VAL A 54 -6.29 -5.32 -6.46
C VAL A 54 -5.96 -5.88 -7.83
N THR A 55 -7.01 -6.21 -8.59
CA THR A 55 -6.89 -6.47 -10.03
C THR A 55 -7.99 -5.76 -10.80
N PHE A 56 -7.76 -5.51 -12.09
CA PHE A 56 -8.78 -4.98 -13.00
C PHE A 56 -9.50 -6.14 -13.69
N ALA A 57 -10.76 -6.37 -13.31
CA ALA A 57 -11.48 -7.62 -13.63
C ALA A 57 -12.67 -7.43 -14.57
N GLU A 58 -13.29 -6.25 -14.61
CA GLU A 58 -14.50 -6.00 -15.39
C GLU A 58 -14.32 -4.76 -16.30
N PRO A 59 -13.67 -4.90 -17.47
CA PRO A 59 -13.37 -3.78 -18.37
C PRO A 59 -14.58 -2.95 -18.80
N ASP A 60 -15.73 -3.61 -18.99
CA ASP A 60 -16.98 -2.96 -19.42
C ASP A 60 -17.56 -2.00 -18.36
N LYS A 61 -17.07 -2.05 -17.12
CA LYS A 61 -17.46 -1.15 -16.04
C LYS A 61 -16.57 0.09 -15.91
N LEU A 62 -15.52 0.18 -16.71
CA LEU A 62 -14.62 1.33 -16.67
C LEU A 62 -15.32 2.58 -17.24
N GLY A 63 -15.66 3.51 -16.36
CA GLY A 63 -16.27 4.79 -16.72
C GLY A 63 -15.26 5.89 -16.99
N ASP A 64 -15.75 7.13 -16.98
CA ASP A 64 -14.98 8.36 -17.13
C ASP A 64 -14.92 9.20 -15.85
N ASP A 65 -15.50 8.71 -14.74
CA ASP A 65 -15.41 9.33 -13.44
C ASP A 65 -13.98 9.27 -12.87
N GLY A 66 -13.75 10.00 -11.78
CA GLY A 66 -12.40 10.10 -11.24
C GLY A 66 -11.87 8.81 -10.59
N PHE A 67 -12.70 7.93 -10.01
CA PHE A 67 -12.22 6.62 -9.56
C PHE A 67 -11.89 5.71 -10.74
N SER A 68 -12.70 5.75 -11.80
CA SER A 68 -12.39 5.05 -13.04
C SER A 68 -11.04 5.48 -13.63
N LYS A 69 -10.73 6.78 -13.64
CA LYS A 69 -9.46 7.31 -14.17
C LYS A 69 -8.26 7.12 -13.24
N LEU A 70 -8.37 7.57 -12.00
CA LEU A 70 -7.25 7.69 -11.06
C LEU A 70 -6.98 6.42 -10.26
N PHE A 71 -7.93 5.47 -10.24
CA PHE A 71 -7.75 4.20 -9.56
C PHE A 71 -7.84 3.01 -10.53
N ALA A 72 -8.95 2.86 -11.25
CA ALA A 72 -9.19 1.67 -12.06
C ALA A 72 -8.27 1.57 -13.28
N ALA A 73 -8.25 2.61 -14.12
CA ALA A 73 -7.40 2.68 -15.30
C ALA A 73 -5.91 2.69 -14.92
N HIS A 74 -5.55 3.43 -13.86
CA HIS A 74 -4.19 3.38 -13.30
C HIS A 74 -3.75 1.96 -12.96
N ASN A 75 -4.54 1.23 -12.17
CA ASN A 75 -4.18 -0.14 -11.79
C ASN A 75 -4.18 -1.09 -13.00
N ARG A 76 -5.12 -0.95 -13.96
CA ARG A 76 -5.08 -1.70 -15.23
C ARG A 76 -3.75 -1.48 -15.95
N ASP A 77 -3.34 -0.23 -16.11
CA ASP A 77 -2.14 0.13 -16.86
C ASP A 77 -0.87 -0.27 -16.11
N PHE A 78 -0.86 -0.15 -14.78
CA PHE A 78 0.21 -0.61 -13.90
C PHE A 78 0.43 -2.12 -14.04
N ILE A 79 -0.66 -2.91 -13.90
CA ILE A 79 -0.67 -4.38 -14.01
C ILE A 79 -0.16 -4.84 -15.38
N ALA A 80 -0.43 -4.08 -16.45
CA ALA A 80 0.09 -4.39 -17.79
C ALA A 80 1.63 -4.29 -17.88
N ARG A 81 2.28 -3.55 -16.97
CA ARG A 81 3.74 -3.44 -16.86
C ARG A 81 4.36 -4.41 -15.86
N GLY A 82 3.54 -5.00 -14.98
CA GLY A 82 3.94 -5.95 -13.95
C GLY A 82 3.10 -5.83 -12.69
N ASP A 83 3.23 -6.82 -11.81
CA ASP A 83 2.64 -6.77 -10.48
C ASP A 83 3.48 -5.84 -9.57
N GLY A 84 2.88 -5.25 -8.53
CA GLY A 84 3.61 -4.47 -7.53
C GLY A 84 2.77 -3.43 -6.78
N LEU A 85 3.43 -2.60 -5.99
CA LEU A 85 2.80 -1.56 -5.17
C LEU A 85 2.52 -0.32 -6.02
N SER A 86 1.24 -0.02 -6.29
CA SER A 86 0.84 0.97 -7.29
C SER A 86 0.41 2.31 -6.70
N LEU A 87 -0.16 2.29 -5.48
CA LEU A 87 -0.65 3.47 -4.77
C LEU A 87 -0.25 3.43 -3.29
N LEU A 88 0.14 4.59 -2.76
CA LEU A 88 0.29 4.82 -1.31
C LEU A 88 -0.80 5.79 -0.83
N ILE A 89 -1.51 5.40 0.22
CA ILE A 89 -2.61 6.18 0.79
C ILE A 89 -2.36 6.48 2.26
N LEU A 90 -2.53 7.75 2.62
CA LEU A 90 -2.44 8.23 4.00
C LEU A 90 -3.82 8.51 4.60
N GLU A 91 -3.92 8.49 5.93
CA GLU A 91 -5.17 8.75 6.63
C GLU A 91 -5.54 10.23 6.51
N SER A 92 -6.84 10.50 6.41
CA SER A 92 -7.40 11.84 6.40
C SER A 92 -8.47 11.98 7.48
N ALA A 93 -8.43 13.10 8.20
CA ALA A 93 -9.55 13.54 9.05
C ALA A 93 -10.58 14.36 8.26
N ASP A 94 -10.17 14.97 7.15
CA ASP A 94 -10.98 15.84 6.30
C ASP A 94 -10.37 15.89 4.89
N ALA A 95 -10.97 15.16 3.96
CA ALA A 95 -10.46 15.06 2.59
C ALA A 95 -10.51 16.40 1.84
N ALA A 96 -11.45 17.30 2.16
CA ALA A 96 -11.54 18.61 1.53
C ALA A 96 -10.43 19.55 2.02
N ALA A 97 -10.10 19.48 3.31
CA ALA A 97 -8.96 20.21 3.86
C ALA A 97 -7.62 19.72 3.28
N ASP A 98 -7.47 18.40 3.08
CA ASP A 98 -6.30 17.82 2.43
C ASP A 98 -6.18 18.25 0.97
N GLU A 99 -7.26 18.19 0.19
CA GLU A 99 -7.30 18.70 -1.18
C GLU A 99 -6.86 20.17 -1.25
N ALA A 100 -7.38 21.02 -0.34
CA ALA A 100 -7.00 22.43 -0.29
C ALA A 100 -5.51 22.62 0.04
N ALA A 101 -4.96 21.80 0.95
CA ALA A 101 -3.54 21.80 1.28
C ALA A 101 -2.68 21.36 0.08
N PHE A 102 -3.07 20.29 -0.60
CA PHE A 102 -2.39 19.79 -1.80
C PHE A 102 -2.42 20.81 -2.93
N ARG A 103 -3.56 21.49 -3.14
CA ARG A 103 -3.67 22.57 -4.14
C ARG A 103 -2.73 23.73 -3.82
N LYS A 104 -2.63 24.12 -2.54
CA LYS A 104 -1.70 25.17 -2.09
C LYS A 104 -0.24 24.77 -2.29
N ALA A 105 0.09 23.50 -2.10
CA ALA A 105 1.43 22.95 -2.32
C ALA A 105 1.75 22.65 -3.80
N GLY A 106 0.75 22.73 -4.70
CA GLY A 106 0.92 22.44 -6.13
C GLY A 106 0.99 20.95 -6.46
N ILE A 107 0.54 20.07 -5.55
CA ILE A 107 0.57 18.61 -5.70
C ILE A 107 -0.81 17.98 -5.82
N ALA A 108 -1.91 18.75 -5.94
CA ALA A 108 -3.25 18.16 -6.04
C ALA A 108 -3.46 17.47 -7.41
N GLY A 109 -3.81 16.18 -7.38
CA GLY A 109 -4.14 15.41 -8.58
C GLY A 109 -5.63 15.45 -8.96
N SER A 110 -6.52 15.68 -7.99
CA SER A 110 -7.97 15.79 -8.24
C SER A 110 -8.70 16.57 -7.15
N PRO A 111 -9.95 17.03 -7.42
CA PRO A 111 -10.91 17.30 -6.35
C PRO A 111 -11.13 16.07 -5.48
N ALA A 112 -11.54 16.25 -4.22
CA ALA A 112 -11.88 15.15 -3.32
C ALA A 112 -13.09 14.37 -3.88
N MET A 113 -12.96 13.05 -3.92
CA MET A 113 -13.96 12.14 -4.50
C MET A 113 -14.54 11.26 -3.41
N ARG A 114 -15.85 11.04 -3.43
CA ARG A 114 -16.55 10.20 -2.45
C ARG A 114 -17.05 8.92 -3.08
N PHE A 115 -16.81 7.81 -2.41
CA PHE A 115 -17.38 6.51 -2.74
C PHE A 115 -18.08 5.92 -1.52
N GLU A 116 -19.28 5.39 -1.71
CA GLU A 116 -20.01 4.64 -0.70
C GLU A 116 -20.64 3.40 -1.28
N ARG A 117 -20.74 2.35 -0.46
CA ARG A 117 -21.49 1.14 -0.78
C ARG A 117 -22.16 0.58 0.46
N GLU A 118 -23.22 -0.20 0.22
CA GLU A 118 -23.77 -1.08 1.23
C GLU A 118 -22.92 -2.35 1.35
N GLY A 119 -22.67 -2.76 2.58
CA GLY A 119 -22.05 -4.03 2.96
C GLY A 119 -23.00 -4.87 3.79
N LYS A 120 -22.61 -6.11 4.05
CA LYS A 120 -23.35 -7.04 4.92
C LYS A 120 -22.44 -7.51 6.04
N ARG A 121 -22.92 -7.42 7.28
CA ARG A 121 -22.28 -8.06 8.44
C ARG A 121 -22.48 -9.58 8.40
N PRO A 122 -21.70 -10.36 9.18
CA PRO A 122 -21.89 -11.81 9.28
C PRO A 122 -23.30 -12.23 9.71
N ASP A 123 -23.99 -11.40 10.49
CA ASP A 123 -25.39 -11.60 10.90
C ASP A 123 -26.43 -11.23 9.83
N GLY A 124 -26.00 -10.77 8.65
CA GLY A 124 -26.85 -10.36 7.53
C GLY A 124 -27.31 -8.89 7.56
N THR A 125 -26.97 -8.13 8.59
CA THR A 125 -27.32 -6.71 8.72
C THR A 125 -26.68 -5.88 7.61
N THR A 126 -27.47 -5.01 6.96
CA THR A 126 -26.93 -4.01 6.02
C THR A 126 -26.19 -2.93 6.78
N VAL A 127 -24.97 -2.63 6.35
CA VAL A 127 -24.16 -1.52 6.87
C VAL A 127 -23.68 -0.65 5.73
N LYS A 128 -23.28 0.58 6.03
CA LYS A 128 -22.62 1.46 5.06
C LYS A 128 -21.11 1.41 5.25
N VAL A 129 -20.40 1.43 4.13
CA VAL A 129 -18.96 1.64 4.06
C VAL A 129 -18.74 2.80 3.09
N GLY A 130 -17.90 3.76 3.46
CA GLY A 130 -17.75 4.99 2.70
C GLY A 130 -16.41 5.67 2.94
N PHE A 131 -15.86 6.24 1.87
CA PHE A 131 -14.55 6.87 1.82
C PHE A 131 -14.60 8.15 1.01
N SER A 132 -13.84 9.16 1.42
CA SER A 132 -13.46 10.28 0.55
C SER A 132 -11.96 10.25 0.28
N LEU A 133 -11.54 10.35 -0.99
CA LEU A 133 -10.14 10.37 -1.39
C LEU A 133 -9.76 11.73 -1.99
N ALA A 134 -8.61 12.27 -1.57
CA ALA A 134 -7.96 13.40 -2.23
C ALA A 134 -6.63 12.93 -2.82
N PHE A 135 -6.51 12.95 -4.15
CA PHE A 135 -5.31 12.49 -4.85
C PHE A 135 -4.22 13.56 -4.84
N ALA A 136 -2.97 13.10 -4.75
CA ALA A 136 -1.77 13.91 -4.85
C ALA A 136 -0.84 13.35 -5.94
N ASP A 137 -0.23 14.25 -6.71
CA ASP A 137 0.63 13.91 -7.83
C ASP A 137 2.06 14.39 -7.56
N ASP A 138 2.99 13.45 -7.65
CA ASP A 138 4.40 13.76 -7.80
C ASP A 138 4.75 13.70 -9.30
N GLN A 139 5.03 14.85 -9.89
CA GLN A 139 5.37 14.94 -11.31
C GLN A 139 6.64 14.16 -11.67
N ALA A 140 7.53 13.92 -10.70
CA ALA A 140 8.72 13.11 -10.89
C ALA A 140 8.47 11.60 -10.73
N ALA A 141 7.27 11.19 -10.31
CA ALA A 141 6.88 9.79 -10.10
C ALA A 141 5.55 9.43 -10.81
N PRO A 142 5.42 9.62 -12.15
CA PRO A 142 4.16 9.45 -12.87
C PRO A 142 3.60 8.01 -12.88
N ASP A 143 4.41 7.03 -12.47
CA ASP A 143 4.00 5.62 -12.41
C ASP A 143 3.30 5.23 -11.10
N ILE A 144 3.34 6.09 -10.07
CA ILE A 144 2.79 5.83 -8.74
C ILE A 144 1.77 6.92 -8.42
N HIS A 145 0.60 6.52 -7.95
CA HIS A 145 -0.40 7.46 -7.46
C HIS A 145 -0.35 7.57 -5.93
N PHE A 146 -0.69 8.75 -5.43
CA PHE A 146 -0.75 9.02 -3.99
C PHE A 146 -2.12 9.60 -3.65
N ALA A 147 -2.65 9.27 -2.47
CA ALA A 147 -3.91 9.86 -2.01
C ALA A 147 -3.98 9.96 -0.49
N THR A 148 -4.93 10.73 0.01
CA THR A 148 -5.39 10.61 1.39
C THR A 148 -6.80 10.02 1.40
N CYS A 149 -7.16 9.29 2.46
CA CYS A 149 -8.43 8.61 2.61
C CYS A 149 -9.10 8.99 3.94
N GLN A 150 -10.27 9.61 3.84
CA GLN A 150 -11.16 9.86 4.97
C GLN A 150 -12.20 8.74 5.04
N GLN A 151 -12.19 7.96 6.12
CA GLN A 151 -13.19 6.91 6.36
C GLN A 151 -14.42 7.48 7.08
N HIS A 152 -15.62 7.28 6.52
CA HIS A 152 -16.87 7.82 7.10
C HIS A 152 -17.59 6.86 8.05
N PHE A 153 -17.37 5.55 7.87
CA PHE A 153 -17.97 4.48 8.69
C PHE A 153 -16.91 3.44 9.11
N PRO A 154 -15.82 3.86 9.76
CA PRO A 154 -14.70 2.97 10.08
C PRO A 154 -15.13 1.75 10.92
N GLU A 155 -16.16 1.89 11.76
CA GLU A 155 -16.73 0.82 12.58
C GLU A 155 -17.36 -0.34 11.77
N ASN A 156 -17.68 -0.10 10.50
CA ASN A 156 -18.21 -1.11 9.58
C ASN A 156 -17.14 -1.70 8.65
N PHE A 157 -15.96 -1.08 8.57
CA PHE A 157 -14.86 -1.52 7.73
C PHE A 157 -13.83 -2.35 8.51
N TRP A 158 -13.41 -1.86 9.67
CA TRP A 158 -12.38 -2.50 10.49
C TRP A 158 -12.95 -3.66 11.29
N ASN A 159 -12.28 -4.81 11.24
CA ASN A 159 -12.69 -6.00 11.97
C ASN A 159 -11.50 -6.61 12.73
N PRO A 160 -11.50 -6.58 14.08
CA PRO A 160 -10.43 -7.15 14.88
C PRO A 160 -10.14 -8.64 14.62
N ALA A 161 -11.12 -9.42 14.16
CA ALA A 161 -10.90 -10.82 13.79
C ALA A 161 -10.06 -10.95 12.50
N PHE A 162 -10.24 -10.02 11.54
CA PHE A 162 -9.44 -9.98 10.31
C PHE A 162 -8.05 -9.35 10.50
N GLN A 163 -7.77 -8.80 11.68
CA GLN A 163 -6.46 -8.22 12.06
C GLN A 163 -5.56 -9.20 12.82
N GLN A 164 -6.01 -10.44 13.00
CA GLN A 164 -5.21 -11.51 13.60
C GLN A 164 -4.59 -12.35 12.49
N HIS A 165 -3.27 -12.53 12.53
CA HIS A 165 -2.51 -13.24 11.51
C HIS A 165 -1.68 -14.36 12.14
N ALA A 166 -1.64 -15.51 11.46
CA ALA A 166 -0.86 -16.67 11.90
C ALA A 166 0.66 -16.40 11.88
N ASN A 167 1.10 -15.49 11.00
CA ASN A 167 2.50 -15.04 10.93
C ASN A 167 2.92 -14.06 12.02
N GLY A 168 2.01 -13.69 12.93
CA GLY A 168 2.33 -12.84 14.07
C GLY A 168 2.47 -11.35 13.77
N VAL A 169 2.19 -10.89 12.54
CA VAL A 169 2.14 -9.46 12.21
C VAL A 169 1.14 -8.72 13.11
N LYS A 170 1.58 -7.60 13.68
CA LYS A 170 0.79 -6.77 14.61
C LYS A 170 0.48 -5.38 14.09
N ALA A 171 1.33 -4.83 13.23
CA ALA A 171 1.15 -3.49 12.67
C ALA A 171 2.02 -3.29 11.44
N VAL A 172 1.70 -2.29 10.63
CA VAL A 172 2.63 -1.73 9.64
C VAL A 172 3.75 -0.98 10.37
N ALA A 173 4.99 -1.23 9.95
CA ALA A 173 6.17 -0.50 10.43
C ALA A 173 6.53 0.64 9.47
N GLY A 174 6.31 0.46 8.17
CA GLY A 174 6.54 1.50 7.18
C GLY A 174 6.44 1.06 5.74
N VAL A 175 6.58 2.03 4.84
CA VAL A 175 6.65 1.84 3.39
C VAL A 175 7.99 2.38 2.91
N VAL A 176 8.61 1.69 1.96
CA VAL A 176 9.86 2.12 1.34
C VAL A 176 9.64 2.36 -0.14
N ALA A 177 9.91 3.58 -0.58
CA ALA A 177 10.07 3.91 -1.98
C ALA A 177 11.56 3.87 -2.35
N VAL A 178 11.85 3.51 -3.61
CA VAL A 178 13.18 3.60 -4.19
C VAL A 178 13.14 4.59 -5.33
N ALA A 179 14.11 5.50 -5.36
CA ALA A 179 14.24 6.52 -6.39
C ALA A 179 15.65 6.55 -6.98
N ARG A 180 15.77 6.95 -8.25
CA ARG A 180 17.07 7.22 -8.88
C ARG A 180 17.73 8.47 -8.30
N ASP A 181 16.92 9.49 -8.06
CA ASP A 181 17.29 10.72 -7.38
C ASP A 181 16.24 10.93 -6.29
N GLN A 182 16.57 10.62 -5.05
CA GLN A 182 15.62 10.77 -3.94
C GLN A 182 15.24 12.23 -3.69
N ASP A 183 16.18 13.17 -3.86
CA ASP A 183 16.00 14.51 -3.33
C ASP A 183 14.96 15.33 -4.11
N VAL A 184 14.70 14.99 -5.38
CA VAL A 184 13.61 15.60 -6.16
C VAL A 184 12.23 15.31 -5.58
N HIS A 185 12.07 14.19 -4.86
CA HIS A 185 10.79 13.76 -4.27
C HIS A 185 10.58 14.29 -2.85
N ARG A 186 11.63 14.83 -2.21
CA ARG A 186 11.59 15.24 -0.79
C ARG A 186 10.43 16.19 -0.50
N ARG A 187 10.32 17.26 -1.30
CA ARG A 187 9.30 18.28 -1.08
C ARG A 187 7.89 17.71 -1.23
N PHE A 188 7.68 16.86 -2.24
CA PHE A 188 6.41 16.17 -2.44
C PHE A 188 6.02 15.37 -1.20
N PHE A 189 6.93 14.52 -0.69
CA PHE A 189 6.61 13.70 0.47
C PHE A 189 6.41 14.51 1.75
N GLU A 190 7.11 15.62 1.95
CA GLU A 190 6.86 16.53 3.08
C GLU A 190 5.45 17.14 3.03
N ASP A 191 5.02 17.61 1.85
CA ASP A 191 3.68 18.19 1.66
C ASP A 191 2.58 17.11 1.72
N PHE A 192 2.82 15.94 1.12
CA PHE A 192 1.91 14.80 1.09
C PHE A 192 1.68 14.21 2.49
N THR A 193 2.74 14.00 3.26
CA THR A 193 2.65 13.48 4.64
C THR A 193 2.28 14.55 5.66
N GLY A 194 2.55 15.82 5.37
CA GLY A 194 2.42 16.91 6.34
C GLY A 194 3.45 16.84 7.48
N ALA A 195 4.57 16.15 7.28
CA ALA A 195 5.64 15.93 8.24
C ALA A 195 7.03 16.18 7.61
N PRO A 196 8.04 16.60 8.39
CA PRO A 196 9.36 16.93 7.86
C PRO A 196 10.17 15.67 7.52
N ALA A 197 10.96 15.74 6.45
CA ALA A 197 11.88 14.68 6.07
C ALA A 197 13.24 14.82 6.75
N THR A 198 13.73 13.73 7.34
CA THR A 198 15.07 13.64 7.93
C THR A 198 15.99 12.90 6.97
N SER A 199 17.15 13.47 6.65
CA SER A 199 18.14 12.79 5.82
C SER A 199 18.69 11.56 6.55
N ILE A 200 18.84 10.47 5.80
CA ILE A 200 19.46 9.23 6.25
C ILE A 200 20.49 8.79 5.21
N ASP A 201 21.28 7.76 5.50
CA ASP A 201 22.25 7.26 4.53
C ASP A 201 21.53 6.76 3.26
N GLY A 202 21.94 7.32 2.12
CA GLY A 202 21.38 7.04 0.80
C GLY A 202 19.87 7.33 0.65
N GLY A 203 19.30 8.28 1.41
CA GLY A 203 17.88 8.56 1.35
C GLY A 203 17.37 9.65 2.31
N PHE A 204 16.05 9.66 2.50
CA PHE A 204 15.40 10.37 3.59
C PHE A 204 14.25 9.56 4.19
N SER A 205 13.87 9.92 5.40
CA SER A 205 12.83 9.26 6.18
C SER A 205 11.84 10.27 6.72
N ILE A 206 10.56 9.92 6.72
CA ILE A 206 9.49 10.71 7.32
C ILE A 206 8.73 9.84 8.31
N VAL A 207 8.78 10.26 9.58
CA VAL A 207 7.98 9.63 10.64
C VAL A 207 6.56 10.17 10.53
N THR A 208 5.61 9.25 10.34
CA THR A 208 4.18 9.57 10.31
C THR A 208 3.52 9.16 11.64
N PRO A 209 2.28 9.60 11.92
CA PRO A 209 1.49 9.06 13.03
C PRO A 209 1.36 7.53 13.04
N ARG A 210 1.48 6.86 11.89
CA ARG A 210 1.43 5.40 11.77
C ARG A 210 2.49 4.89 10.80
N GLY A 211 3.64 4.50 11.34
CA GLY A 211 4.75 3.96 10.57
C GLY A 211 5.60 5.05 9.89
N VAL A 212 6.59 4.60 9.11
CA VAL A 212 7.59 5.46 8.48
C VAL A 212 7.51 5.36 6.96
N VAL A 213 7.69 6.48 6.27
CA VAL A 213 7.94 6.49 4.82
C VAL A 213 9.43 6.74 4.59
N ASP A 214 10.12 5.75 4.04
CA ASP A 214 11.52 5.88 3.63
C ASP A 214 11.60 6.04 2.11
N VAL A 215 12.42 6.96 1.62
CA VAL A 215 12.76 7.09 0.20
C VAL A 215 14.25 6.90 0.05
N LEU A 216 14.64 5.80 -0.60
CA LEU A 216 16.03 5.33 -0.67
C LEU A 216 16.56 5.30 -2.10
N THR A 217 17.87 5.36 -2.24
CA THR A 217 18.56 4.89 -3.43
C THR A 217 18.49 3.36 -3.53
N ALA A 218 18.63 2.80 -4.73
CA ALA A 218 18.67 1.36 -4.93
C ALA A 218 19.82 0.67 -4.17
N ALA A 219 20.97 1.36 -4.02
CA ALA A 219 22.11 0.86 -3.26
C ALA A 219 21.80 0.78 -1.76
N ALA A 220 21.20 1.83 -1.19
CA ALA A 220 20.79 1.84 0.22
C ALA A 220 19.69 0.81 0.51
N PHE A 221 18.76 0.62 -0.42
CA PHE A 221 17.73 -0.43 -0.32
C PHE A 221 18.37 -1.83 -0.27
N LEU A 222 19.27 -2.14 -1.21
CA LEU A 222 19.96 -3.42 -1.25
C LEU A 222 20.79 -3.65 0.02
N HIS A 223 21.53 -2.64 0.46
CA HIS A 223 22.32 -2.72 1.69
C HIS A 223 21.43 -2.99 2.91
N ARG A 224 20.25 -2.34 2.99
CA ARG A 224 19.34 -2.47 4.13
C ARG A 224 18.59 -3.80 4.18
N PHE A 225 18.10 -4.28 3.04
CA PHE A 225 17.20 -5.45 3.00
C PHE A 225 17.85 -6.72 2.46
N GLY A 226 19.07 -6.66 1.92
CA GLY A 226 19.78 -7.80 1.35
C GLY A 226 19.18 -8.32 0.03
N VAL A 227 18.11 -7.68 -0.47
CA VAL A 227 17.44 -8.01 -1.72
C VAL A 227 17.43 -6.79 -2.64
N LYS A 228 17.45 -7.04 -3.96
CA LYS A 228 17.34 -5.95 -4.93
C LYS A 228 15.95 -5.33 -4.84
N ALA A 229 15.89 -4.01 -4.99
CA ALA A 229 14.62 -3.31 -5.18
C ALA A 229 13.95 -3.82 -6.47
N PRO A 230 12.61 -3.77 -6.56
CA PRO A 230 11.89 -3.96 -7.82
C PRO A 230 12.42 -3.04 -8.93
N GLU A 231 12.28 -3.46 -10.18
CA GLU A 231 12.77 -2.70 -11.34
C GLU A 231 12.04 -1.35 -11.47
N MET A 232 12.80 -0.24 -11.36
CA MET A 232 12.25 1.11 -11.48
C MET A 232 12.05 1.51 -12.95
N ARG A 233 10.80 1.82 -13.34
CA ARG A 233 10.46 2.28 -14.70
C ARG A 233 10.38 3.81 -14.84
N GLY A 234 9.85 4.53 -13.85
CA GLY A 234 9.54 5.98 -13.95
C GLY A 234 10.06 6.88 -12.84
N GLY A 235 11.30 6.67 -12.37
CA GLY A 235 11.97 7.56 -11.43
C GLY A 235 11.88 7.09 -9.99
N LEU A 236 10.67 7.05 -9.43
CA LEU A 236 10.36 6.50 -8.11
C LEU A 236 9.44 5.27 -8.21
N TRP A 237 9.64 4.32 -7.31
CA TRP A 237 8.84 3.10 -7.23
C TRP A 237 8.57 2.74 -5.77
N LEU A 238 7.33 2.36 -5.43
CA LEU A 238 7.02 1.79 -4.12
C LEU A 238 7.56 0.36 -4.08
N ALA A 239 8.60 0.14 -3.27
CA ALA A 239 9.42 -1.07 -3.33
C ALA A 239 9.08 -2.07 -2.23
N ALA A 240 8.86 -1.60 -1.00
CA ALA A 240 8.67 -2.49 0.13
C ALA A 240 7.58 -2.03 1.11
N LEU A 241 6.96 -3.02 1.74
CA LEU A 241 6.09 -2.86 2.90
C LEU A 241 6.72 -3.59 4.09
N ARG A 242 6.85 -2.87 5.21
CA ARG A 242 7.46 -3.36 6.45
C ARG A 242 6.40 -3.57 7.51
N PHE A 243 6.54 -4.63 8.29
CA PHE A 243 5.62 -5.02 9.35
C PHE A 243 6.35 -5.29 10.66
N PHE A 244 5.73 -4.89 11.77
CA PHE A 244 6.13 -5.38 13.07
C PHE A 244 5.54 -6.77 13.34
N VAL A 245 6.39 -7.72 13.71
CA VAL A 245 6.03 -9.05 14.19
C VAL A 245 6.47 -9.22 15.65
N ALA A 246 5.66 -9.93 16.44
CA ALA A 246 6.05 -10.25 17.82
C ALA A 246 7.19 -11.28 17.88
N ASP A 247 7.23 -12.17 16.89
CA ASP A 247 8.26 -13.18 16.68
C ASP A 247 8.30 -13.49 15.19
N ALA A 248 9.50 -13.51 14.59
CA ALA A 248 9.70 -13.86 13.19
C ALA A 248 9.86 -15.38 12.98
N ALA A 249 10.01 -16.17 14.05
CA ALA A 249 10.13 -17.63 13.98
C ALA A 249 8.96 -18.34 13.27
N PRO A 250 7.69 -17.90 13.37
CA PRO A 250 6.59 -18.48 12.59
C PRO A 250 6.79 -18.37 11.08
N LEU A 251 7.45 -17.31 10.58
CA LEU A 251 7.78 -17.17 9.16
C LEU A 251 8.91 -18.13 8.74
N GLN A 252 9.84 -18.41 9.66
CA GLN A 252 10.92 -19.39 9.46
C GLN A 252 10.43 -20.84 9.47
N ALA A 253 9.34 -21.12 10.19
CA ALA A 253 8.82 -22.46 10.40
C ALA A 253 7.82 -22.92 9.33
N LEU A 254 7.45 -22.06 8.37
CA LEU A 254 6.57 -22.40 7.25
C LEU A 254 7.39 -23.10 6.16
N PRO A 255 7.31 -24.43 5.97
CA PRO A 255 8.14 -25.15 5.02
C PRO A 255 7.85 -24.75 3.56
N GLU A 256 6.65 -24.24 3.29
CA GLU A 256 6.24 -23.68 2.00
C GLU A 256 6.95 -22.35 1.70
N LEU A 257 7.31 -21.56 2.74
CA LEU A 257 8.14 -20.36 2.60
C LEU A 257 9.59 -20.70 2.25
N ALA A 258 10.09 -21.88 2.66
CA ALA A 258 11.39 -22.39 2.20
C ALA A 258 11.40 -22.80 0.72
N GLY A 259 10.22 -22.92 0.09
CA GLY A 259 10.03 -23.13 -1.35
C GLY A 259 9.79 -21.84 -2.15
N LEU A 260 9.54 -20.70 -1.49
CA LEU A 260 9.66 -19.38 -2.11
C LEU A 260 11.16 -19.06 -2.18
N GLY A 261 11.67 -18.74 -3.37
CA GLY A 261 13.11 -18.55 -3.62
C GLY A 261 13.72 -17.35 -2.87
N GLY A 262 12.92 -16.61 -2.12
CA GLY A 262 13.21 -15.29 -1.59
C GLY A 262 13.34 -15.17 -0.08
N LEU A 263 13.34 -16.26 0.70
CA LEU A 263 13.97 -16.20 2.02
C LEU A 263 15.48 -16.02 1.78
N TYR A 264 15.95 -14.78 1.76
CA TYR A 264 17.38 -14.50 1.59
C TYR A 264 18.15 -15.28 2.65
N ALA A 265 19.13 -16.08 2.23
CA ALA A 265 19.88 -17.03 3.07
C ALA A 265 20.67 -16.38 4.24
N GLY A 266 20.48 -15.09 4.52
CA GLY A 266 20.97 -14.36 5.69
C GLY A 266 19.94 -13.48 6.41
N ASN A 267 18.69 -13.39 5.96
CA ASN A 267 17.61 -12.67 6.65
C ASN A 267 16.23 -13.31 6.34
N PRO A 268 15.75 -14.24 7.19
CA PRO A 268 14.50 -14.96 6.98
C PRO A 268 13.23 -14.09 7.16
N ALA A 269 13.41 -12.79 7.37
CA ALA A 269 12.35 -11.84 7.64
C ALA A 269 12.06 -10.96 6.41
N VAL A 270 12.56 -11.33 5.22
CA VAL A 270 12.34 -10.62 3.96
C VAL A 270 11.84 -11.59 2.91
N VAL A 271 10.76 -11.23 2.21
CA VAL A 271 10.28 -11.90 0.99
C VAL A 271 10.56 -10.98 -0.19
N GLY A 272 11.36 -11.47 -1.13
CA GLY A 272 11.80 -10.70 -2.31
C GLY A 272 10.68 -10.46 -3.32
N ALA A 273 10.92 -9.50 -4.22
CA ALA A 273 9.95 -9.07 -5.23
C ALA A 273 9.48 -10.19 -6.17
N GLU A 274 10.34 -11.16 -6.48
CA GLU A 274 9.99 -12.29 -7.34
C GLU A 274 8.94 -13.22 -6.71
N ASP A 275 8.95 -13.34 -5.38
CA ASP A 275 8.04 -14.21 -4.62
C ASP A 275 6.84 -13.45 -4.03
N ALA A 276 6.92 -12.11 -3.97
CA ALA A 276 5.87 -11.24 -3.47
C ALA A 276 5.31 -10.31 -4.56
N MET A 277 5.18 -10.84 -5.77
CA MET A 277 4.43 -10.20 -6.88
C MET A 277 4.86 -8.76 -7.16
N GLY A 278 6.17 -8.52 -7.21
CA GLY A 278 6.74 -7.20 -7.48
C GLY A 278 6.85 -6.28 -6.28
N ALA A 279 6.47 -6.74 -5.07
CA ALA A 279 6.68 -6.04 -3.81
C ALA A 279 7.72 -6.77 -2.94
N VAL A 280 8.46 -6.06 -2.10
CA VAL A 280 9.27 -6.67 -1.03
C VAL A 280 8.50 -6.60 0.28
N LEU A 281 8.32 -7.73 0.97
CA LEU A 281 7.67 -7.77 2.27
C LEU A 281 8.72 -7.99 3.36
N VAL A 282 8.78 -7.10 4.33
CA VAL A 282 9.77 -7.13 5.41
C VAL A 282 9.06 -7.28 6.74
N PHE A 283 9.51 -8.22 7.55
CA PHE A 283 9.00 -8.52 8.87
C PHE A 283 10.11 -8.21 9.87
N GLU A 284 9.88 -7.30 10.79
CA GLU A 284 10.90 -6.90 11.76
C GLU A 284 10.34 -6.98 13.19
N PRO A 285 11.20 -7.25 14.19
CA PRO A 285 10.78 -7.19 15.58
C PRO A 285 10.22 -5.79 15.92
N GLY A 286 9.06 -5.78 16.57
CA GLY A 286 8.41 -4.55 17.08
C GLY A 286 8.89 -4.11 18.44
#